data_AF-A0A6C0HJZ4-F1
#
_entry.id   AF-A0A6C0HJZ4-F1
#
_cell.length_a   1.000
_cell.length_b   1.000
_cell.length_c   1.000
_cell.angle_alpha   90.00
_cell.angle_beta   90.00
_cell.angle_gamma   90.00
#
_symmetry.space_group_name_H-M   'P 1'
#
loop_
_entity.id
_entity.type
_entity.pdbx_description
1 polymer ?
#
loop_
_entity_poly.entity_id
_entity_poly.type
_entity_poly.pdbx_seq_one_letter_code
_entity_poly.pdbx_strand_id
1 'polypeptide(L)'
;MSLLIYSGLLYLLGISIVLFIKPTWMFHADGKWKEFGLGRSKERHTWMPFWLFSILWAILSYLLILTVAGYTGLGGVSMKTEVAVSKESIKPEQVSVKSLTSDASKRRPKSMEQMNKGYYILDQTESSKNGVPVYMYLGPKSPNLIFHNEDFSSGNTESNNDSE
;
A
#
# COMPACT_ATOMS: atom_id res chain seq x y z
N MET A 1 -11.57 -14.10 -12.31
CA MET A 1 -11.05 -14.75 -13.54
C MET A 1 -11.74 -14.24 -14.80
N SER A 2 -13.06 -14.06 -14.80
CA SER A 2 -13.82 -13.63 -15.98
C SER A 2 -13.33 -12.33 -16.63
N LEU A 3 -12.86 -11.36 -15.83
CA LEU A 3 -12.26 -10.11 -16.33
C LEU A 3 -11.13 -10.34 -17.34
N LEU A 4 -10.20 -11.25 -17.05
CA LEU A 4 -9.06 -11.55 -17.93
C LEU A 4 -9.51 -12.23 -19.22
N ILE A 5 -10.55 -13.07 -19.14
CA ILE A 5 -11.12 -13.76 -20.30
C ILE A 5 -11.78 -12.73 -21.21
N TYR A 6 -12.60 -11.84 -20.66
CA TYR A 6 -13.26 -10.79 -21.43
C TYR A 6 -12.27 -9.79 -22.03
N SER A 7 -11.25 -9.34 -21.28
CA SER A 7 -10.19 -8.49 -21.85
C SER A 7 -9.37 -9.21 -22.92
N GLY A 8 -9.10 -10.51 -22.74
CA GLY A 8 -8.41 -11.32 -23.73
C GLY A 8 -9.21 -11.47 -25.04
N LEU A 9 -10.52 -11.68 -24.92
CA LEU A 9 -11.43 -11.81 -26.07
C LEU A 9 -11.54 -10.48 -26.85
N LEU A 10 -11.68 -9.36 -26.13
CA LEU A 10 -11.68 -8.01 -26.73
C LEU A 10 -10.32 -7.67 -27.37
N TYR A 11 -9.22 -8.09 -26.75
CA TYR A 11 -7.87 -7.94 -27.30
C TYR A 11 -7.74 -8.69 -28.62
N LEU A 12 -8.12 -9.98 -28.65
CA LEU A 12 -8.08 -10.81 -29.86
C LEU A 12 -8.93 -10.24 -30.98
N LEU A 13 -10.12 -9.75 -30.67
CA LEU A 13 -11.02 -9.11 -31.64
C LEU A 13 -10.34 -7.88 -32.27
N GLY A 14 -9.77 -6.99 -31.46
CA GLY A 14 -9.09 -5.80 -31.97
C GLY A 14 -7.85 -6.12 -32.81
N ILE A 15 -7.03 -7.10 -32.39
CA ILE A 15 -5.89 -7.56 -33.18
C ILE A 15 -6.36 -8.15 -34.51
N SER A 16 -7.41 -8.96 -34.51
CA SER A 16 -7.99 -9.54 -35.73
C SER A 16 -8.44 -8.46 -36.72
N ILE A 17 -9.13 -7.43 -36.23
CA ILE A 17 -9.57 -6.28 -37.05
C ILE A 17 -8.36 -5.56 -37.67
N VAL A 18 -7.30 -5.32 -36.89
CA VAL A 18 -6.09 -4.63 -37.38
C VAL A 18 -5.36 -5.45 -38.43
N LEU A 19 -5.28 -6.79 -38.25
CA LEU A 19 -4.69 -7.69 -39.25
C LEU A 19 -5.54 -7.81 -40.51
N PHE A 20 -6.85 -7.59 -40.42
CA PHE A 20 -7.75 -7.58 -41.57
C PHE A 20 -7.61 -6.28 -42.38
N ILE A 21 -7.63 -5.13 -41.70
CA ILE A 21 -7.56 -3.81 -42.34
C ILE A 21 -6.15 -3.50 -42.88
N LYS A 22 -5.10 -4.08 -42.26
CA LYS A 22 -3.69 -3.86 -42.61
C LYS A 22 -3.36 -2.37 -42.84
N PRO A 23 -3.49 -1.53 -41.79
CA PRO A 23 -3.30 -0.09 -41.94
C PRO A 23 -1.90 0.27 -42.48
N THR A 24 -1.85 1.23 -43.41
CA THR A 24 -0.63 1.67 -44.12
C THR A 24 0.44 2.30 -43.21
N TRP A 25 0.09 2.65 -41.96
CA TRP A 25 1.05 3.14 -40.97
C TRP A 25 1.99 2.05 -40.45
N MET A 26 1.55 0.80 -40.48
CA MET A 26 2.26 -0.34 -39.89
C MET A 26 2.58 -1.43 -40.91
N PHE A 27 1.83 -1.49 -42.01
CA PHE A 27 2.02 -2.40 -43.11
C PHE A 27 2.51 -1.67 -44.37
N HIS A 28 3.31 -2.35 -45.18
CA HIS A 28 3.56 -1.97 -46.58
C HIS A 28 2.32 -2.24 -47.44
N ALA A 29 2.28 -1.63 -48.63
CA ALA A 29 1.31 -1.99 -49.68
C ALA A 29 1.37 -3.50 -50.01
N ASP A 30 2.55 -4.11 -49.89
CA ASP A 30 2.79 -5.54 -50.08
C ASP A 30 2.35 -6.42 -48.87
N GLY A 31 1.79 -5.82 -47.81
CA GLY A 31 1.34 -6.55 -46.62
C GLY A 31 2.45 -7.00 -45.66
N LYS A 32 3.72 -6.69 -45.94
CA LYS A 32 4.84 -6.88 -45.01
C LYS A 32 4.79 -5.86 -43.87
N TRP A 33 5.27 -6.25 -42.69
CA TRP A 33 5.38 -5.35 -41.54
C TRP A 33 6.48 -4.31 -41.80
N LYS A 34 6.23 -3.06 -41.43
CA LYS A 34 7.26 -2.01 -41.45
C LYS A 34 8.24 -2.20 -40.30
N GLU A 35 9.49 -1.87 -40.55
CA GLU A 35 10.53 -1.91 -39.53
C GLU A 35 10.40 -0.70 -38.60
N PHE A 36 10.72 -0.90 -37.31
CA PHE A 36 10.78 0.19 -36.35
C PHE A 36 12.02 1.03 -36.62
N GLY A 37 11.86 2.34 -36.75
CA GLY A 37 12.99 3.25 -36.72
C GLY A 37 12.65 4.68 -37.11
N LEU A 38 13.53 5.59 -36.75
CA LEU A 38 13.50 6.99 -37.18
C LEU A 38 14.26 7.08 -38.52
N GLY A 39 13.77 6.36 -39.53
CA GLY A 39 14.46 6.23 -40.82
C GLY A 39 14.21 7.42 -41.74
N ARG A 40 15.23 7.78 -42.53
CA ARG A 40 15.19 8.85 -43.55
C ARG A 40 14.09 8.67 -44.62
N SER A 41 13.56 7.46 -44.77
CA SER A 41 12.50 7.12 -45.72
C SER A 41 11.21 6.69 -44.98
N LYS A 42 10.17 7.52 -45.11
CA LYS A 42 8.84 7.36 -44.49
C LYS A 42 8.11 6.08 -44.91
N GLU A 43 8.56 5.45 -46.00
CA GLU A 43 7.93 4.25 -46.55
C GLU A 43 8.38 2.96 -45.88
N ARG A 44 9.66 2.87 -45.48
CA ARG A 44 10.21 1.65 -44.87
C ARG A 44 10.08 1.61 -43.35
N HIS A 45 10.05 2.79 -42.74
CA HIS A 45 10.12 2.91 -41.30
C HIS A 45 8.79 3.41 -40.74
N THR A 46 8.42 2.84 -39.60
CA THR A 46 7.30 3.33 -38.80
C THR A 46 7.76 3.71 -37.40
N TRP A 47 7.15 4.76 -36.86
CA TRP A 47 7.31 5.11 -35.46
C TRP A 47 6.50 4.17 -34.54
N MET A 48 5.46 3.54 -35.07
CA MET A 48 4.59 2.63 -34.32
C MET A 48 4.60 1.22 -34.94
N PRO A 49 5.46 0.32 -34.46
CA PRO A 49 5.50 -1.07 -34.92
C PRO A 49 4.35 -1.89 -34.34
N PHE A 50 4.07 -3.04 -34.94
CA PHE A 50 2.94 -3.90 -34.55
C PHE A 50 2.98 -4.39 -33.11
N TRP A 51 4.16 -4.78 -32.62
CA TRP A 51 4.32 -5.23 -31.25
C TRP A 51 4.00 -4.12 -30.24
N LEU A 52 4.37 -2.87 -30.54
CA LEU A 52 4.07 -1.72 -29.68
C LEU A 52 2.57 -1.46 -29.63
N PHE A 53 1.91 -1.50 -30.81
CA PHE A 53 0.46 -1.41 -30.88
C PHE A 53 -0.22 -2.53 -30.09
N SER A 54 0.25 -3.78 -30.22
CA SER A 54 -0.29 -4.94 -29.50
C SER A 54 -0.23 -4.77 -27.99
N ILE A 55 0.91 -4.32 -27.44
CA ILE A 55 1.05 -4.07 -26.00
C ILE A 55 0.11 -2.94 -25.56
N LEU A 56 0.06 -1.84 -26.30
CA LEU A 56 -0.82 -0.72 -25.98
C LEU A 56 -2.31 -1.13 -26.02
N TRP A 57 -2.69 -1.92 -27.03
CA TRP A 57 -4.03 -2.45 -27.18
C TRP A 57 -4.40 -3.43 -26.07
N ALA A 58 -3.46 -4.25 -25.60
CA ALA A 58 -3.68 -5.15 -24.46
C ALA A 58 -4.00 -4.37 -23.18
N ILE A 59 -3.24 -3.30 -22.90
CA ILE A 59 -3.49 -2.41 -21.76
C ILE A 59 -4.86 -1.72 -21.90
N LEU A 60 -5.15 -1.17 -23.07
CA LEU A 60 -6.43 -0.51 -23.35
C LEU A 60 -7.61 -1.48 -23.18
N SER A 61 -7.52 -2.69 -23.73
CA SER A 61 -8.57 -3.72 -23.61
C SER A 61 -8.86 -4.06 -22.14
N TYR A 62 -7.80 -4.21 -21.33
CA TYR A 62 -7.95 -4.45 -19.91
C TYR A 62 -8.62 -3.28 -19.18
N LEU A 63 -8.20 -2.05 -19.45
CA LEU A 63 -8.81 -0.86 -18.84
C LEU A 63 -10.27 -0.71 -19.25
N LEU A 64 -10.59 -0.94 -20.52
CA LEU A 64 -11.94 -0.82 -21.05
C LEU A 64 -12.88 -1.82 -20.38
N ILE A 65 -12.47 -3.09 -20.25
CA ILE A 65 -13.29 -4.08 -19.53
C ILE A 65 -13.37 -3.77 -18.04
N LEU A 66 -12.31 -3.23 -17.42
CA LEU A 66 -12.30 -2.87 -16.01
C LEU A 66 -13.29 -1.73 -15.74
N THR A 67 -13.30 -0.72 -16.61
CA THR A 67 -14.24 0.40 -16.56
C THR A 67 -15.67 -0.08 -16.79
N VAL A 68 -15.92 -0.88 -17.83
CA VAL A 68 -17.26 -1.40 -18.12
C VAL A 68 -17.75 -2.32 -16.99
N ALA A 69 -16.91 -3.22 -16.47
CA ALA A 69 -17.27 -4.09 -15.35
C ALA A 69 -17.57 -3.28 -14.08
N GLY A 70 -16.81 -2.20 -13.83
CA GLY A 70 -17.07 -1.26 -12.74
C GLY A 70 -18.42 -0.56 -12.87
N TYR A 71 -18.80 -0.11 -14.06
CA TYR A 71 -20.10 0.54 -14.30
C TYR A 71 -21.29 -0.44 -14.32
N THR A 72 -21.10 -1.62 -14.89
CA THR A 72 -22.18 -2.62 -15.05
C THR A 72 -22.33 -3.54 -13.83
N GLY A 73 -21.46 -3.40 -12.83
CA GLY A 73 -21.45 -4.26 -11.65
C GLY A 73 -21.12 -5.73 -11.96
N LEU A 74 -20.52 -6.00 -13.12
CA LEU A 74 -20.19 -7.36 -13.53
C LEU A 74 -19.13 -7.96 -12.60
N GLY A 75 -19.46 -9.12 -12.04
CA GLY A 75 -18.86 -9.68 -10.84
C GLY A 75 -17.34 -9.69 -10.81
N GLY A 76 -16.78 -8.89 -9.89
CA GLY A 76 -15.34 -8.90 -9.58
C GLY A 76 -14.77 -7.56 -9.15
N VAL A 77 -15.44 -6.44 -9.44
CA VAL A 77 -14.99 -5.09 -9.06
C VAL A 77 -15.99 -4.49 -8.08
N SER A 78 -15.79 -4.73 -6.79
CA SER A 78 -16.51 -3.99 -5.75
C SER A 78 -15.86 -2.61 -5.64
N MET A 79 -16.41 -1.64 -6.37
CA MET A 79 -16.13 -0.23 -6.10
C MET A 79 -16.79 0.10 -4.75
N LYS A 80 -16.09 -0.13 -3.63
CA LYS A 80 -16.44 0.49 -2.35
C LYS A 80 -16.15 1.99 -2.45
N THR A 81 -16.94 2.70 -3.25
CA THR A 81 -17.04 4.16 -3.20
C THR A 81 -18.14 4.52 -2.22
N GLU A 82 -17.99 4.04 -0.99
CA GLU A 82 -18.72 4.52 0.16
C GLU A 82 -17.69 5.12 1.10
N VAL A 83 -17.41 6.42 0.92
CA VAL A 83 -16.97 7.23 2.04
C VAL A 83 -18.17 7.32 2.96
N ALA A 84 -18.41 6.25 3.72
CA ALA A 84 -19.37 6.23 4.79
C ALA A 84 -18.80 7.17 5.87
N VAL A 85 -19.25 8.42 5.88
CA VAL A 85 -19.17 9.25 7.08
C VAL A 85 -20.12 8.59 8.06
N SER A 86 -19.61 7.62 8.80
CA SER A 86 -20.30 6.95 9.89
C SER A 86 -20.61 8.01 10.95
N LYS A 87 -21.84 8.54 10.95
CA LYS A 87 -22.44 9.08 12.16
C LYS A 87 -22.80 7.89 13.05
N GLU A 88 -21.79 7.22 13.57
CA GLU A 88 -21.97 6.14 14.53
C GLU A 88 -22.21 6.79 15.88
N SER A 89 -23.49 6.83 16.30
CA SER A 89 -23.82 7.13 17.68
C SER A 89 -23.15 6.08 18.56
N ILE A 90 -22.17 6.51 19.35
CA ILE A 90 -21.38 5.68 20.25
C ILE A 90 -22.34 4.97 21.22
N LYS A 91 -22.65 3.70 20.94
CA LYS A 91 -23.13 2.77 21.96
C LYS A 91 -21.93 1.94 22.39
N PRO A 92 -21.66 1.79 23.70
CA PRO A 92 -20.52 1.00 24.17
C PRO A 92 -20.79 -0.49 23.88
N GLU A 93 -20.35 -0.95 22.72
CA GLU A 93 -20.35 -2.37 22.37
C GLU A 93 -19.30 -3.08 23.21
N GLN A 94 -19.73 -4.15 23.86
CA GLN A 94 -18.90 -4.94 24.75
C GLN A 94 -17.77 -5.57 23.95
N VAL A 95 -16.55 -5.16 24.31
CA VAL A 95 -15.29 -5.61 23.71
C VAL A 95 -15.23 -7.12 23.71
N SER A 96 -15.49 -7.74 22.55
CA SER A 96 -15.23 -9.15 22.30
C SER A 96 -13.72 -9.35 22.28
N VAL A 97 -13.18 -9.83 23.39
CA VAL A 97 -11.80 -10.32 23.53
C VAL A 97 -11.65 -11.63 22.75
N LYS A 98 -11.75 -11.56 21.41
CA LYS A 98 -11.33 -12.69 20.57
C LYS A 98 -9.81 -12.59 20.39
N SER A 99 -9.13 -13.12 21.39
CA SER A 99 -7.68 -13.34 21.40
C SER A 99 -7.25 -14.06 20.13
N LEU A 100 -6.38 -13.42 19.35
CA LEU A 100 -5.54 -14.06 18.36
C LEU A 100 -4.72 -15.15 19.07
N THR A 101 -5.05 -16.41 18.82
CA THR A 101 -4.17 -17.54 19.12
C THR A 101 -3.07 -17.54 18.06
N SER A 102 -2.04 -16.74 18.28
CA SER A 102 -0.71 -17.03 17.74
C SER A 102 0.07 -17.73 18.83
N ASP A 103 0.44 -18.98 18.58
CA ASP A 103 1.43 -19.73 19.35
C ASP A 103 2.72 -18.90 19.51
N ALA A 104 2.81 -18.17 20.61
CA ALA A 104 4.02 -17.52 21.07
C ALA A 104 4.10 -17.77 22.57
N SER A 105 4.45 -19.01 22.90
CA SER A 105 5.01 -19.40 24.19
C SER A 105 6.28 -18.58 24.46
N LYS A 106 6.12 -17.39 25.04
CA LYS A 106 7.17 -16.69 25.78
C LYS A 106 6.53 -15.99 26.98
N ARG A 107 6.68 -16.66 28.13
CA ARG A 107 6.57 -16.18 29.52
C ARG A 107 5.88 -14.82 29.67
N ARG A 108 4.57 -14.82 29.92
CA ARG A 108 3.86 -13.63 30.40
C ARG A 108 4.41 -13.26 31.79
N PRO A 109 4.84 -12.02 32.04
CA PRO A 109 5.23 -11.59 33.39
C PRO A 109 4.00 -11.63 34.30
N LYS A 110 4.17 -12.19 35.52
CA LYS A 110 3.11 -12.31 36.54
C LYS A 110 2.51 -10.97 37.00
N SER A 111 3.06 -9.83 36.60
CA SER A 111 2.60 -8.51 37.06
C SER A 111 1.43 -7.94 36.26
N MET A 112 0.96 -8.62 35.21
CA MET A 112 -0.22 -8.20 34.44
C MET A 112 -1.52 -8.24 35.28
N GLU A 113 -1.60 -9.09 36.30
CA GLU A 113 -2.77 -9.20 37.18
C GLU A 113 -2.92 -8.03 38.17
N GLN A 114 -1.87 -7.22 38.37
CA GLN A 114 -1.83 -6.10 39.33
C GLN A 114 -1.79 -4.72 38.66
N MET A 115 -2.09 -4.61 37.37
CA MET A 115 -2.09 -3.31 36.69
C MET A 115 -3.42 -2.58 36.93
N ASN A 116 -3.34 -1.37 37.50
CA ASN A 116 -4.50 -0.51 37.64
C ASN A 116 -5.08 -0.18 36.26
N LYS A 117 -6.41 -0.16 36.15
CA LYS A 117 -7.10 0.18 34.90
C LYS A 117 -6.85 1.65 34.55
N GLY A 118 -6.34 1.91 33.35
CA GLY A 118 -6.11 3.26 32.82
C GLY A 118 -5.48 3.21 31.43
N TYR A 119 -5.28 4.38 30.83
CA TYR A 119 -4.74 4.55 29.49
C TYR A 119 -3.44 5.34 29.54
N TYR A 120 -2.42 4.89 28.80
CA TYR A 120 -1.21 5.68 28.56
C TYR A 120 -1.40 6.46 27.26
N ILE A 121 -1.22 7.77 27.33
CA ILE A 121 -1.28 8.68 26.17
C ILE A 121 0.13 9.23 25.93
N LEU A 122 0.59 9.18 24.69
CA LEU A 122 1.86 9.78 24.29
C LEU A 122 1.74 11.31 24.35
N ASP A 123 2.62 11.95 25.11
CA ASP A 123 2.77 13.41 25.07
C ASP A 123 3.69 13.79 23.91
N GLN A 124 3.09 14.29 22.83
CA GLN A 124 3.83 14.68 21.62
C GLN A 124 4.76 15.89 21.88
N THR A 125 4.43 16.74 22.86
CA THR A 125 5.18 17.98 23.12
C THR A 125 6.48 17.69 23.87
N GLU A 126 6.40 16.90 24.95
CA GLU A 126 7.59 16.47 25.70
C GLU A 126 8.40 15.43 24.93
N SER A 127 7.73 14.54 24.20
CA SER A 127 8.41 13.53 23.39
C SER A 127 9.28 14.16 22.29
N SER A 128 8.80 15.23 21.66
CA SER A 128 9.56 15.92 20.61
C SER A 128 10.73 16.74 21.19
N LYS A 129 10.57 17.26 22.41
CA LYS A 129 11.59 18.07 23.08
C LYS A 129 12.75 17.24 23.62
N ASN A 130 12.46 16.08 24.20
CA ASN A 130 13.47 15.24 24.87
C ASN A 130 13.98 14.12 23.96
N GLY A 131 13.42 13.95 22.76
CA GLY A 131 13.79 12.90 21.80
C GLY A 131 13.44 11.47 22.23
N VAL A 132 12.84 11.32 23.42
CA VAL A 132 12.38 10.05 23.99
C VAL A 132 10.86 10.08 24.13
N PRO A 133 10.15 8.98 23.83
CA PRO A 133 8.70 8.93 23.95
C PRO A 133 8.26 9.00 25.42
N VAL A 134 7.63 10.12 25.79
CA VAL A 134 7.09 10.34 27.13
C VAL A 134 5.60 10.03 27.13
N TYR A 135 5.15 9.18 28.05
CA TYR A 135 3.75 8.77 28.18
C TYR A 135 3.16 9.25 29.48
N MET A 136 1.95 9.81 29.41
CA MET A 136 1.14 10.21 30.55
C MET A 136 0.04 9.18 30.82
N TYR A 137 -0.07 8.74 32.07
CA TYR A 137 -1.11 7.80 32.49
C TYR A 137 -2.38 8.53 32.93
N LEU A 138 -3.53 8.15 32.35
CA LEU A 138 -4.85 8.60 32.75
C LEU A 138 -5.63 7.43 33.37
N GLY A 139 -5.93 7.53 34.66
CA GLY A 139 -6.73 6.56 35.37
C GLY A 139 -7.15 7.05 36.76
N PRO A 140 -8.10 6.35 37.41
CA PRO A 140 -8.64 6.74 38.71
C PRO A 140 -7.63 6.63 39.86
N LYS A 141 -6.55 5.86 39.68
CA LYS A 141 -5.44 5.71 40.64
C LYS A 141 -4.13 5.77 39.89
N SER A 142 -3.11 6.40 40.49
CA SER A 142 -1.76 6.43 39.93
C SER A 142 -1.27 5.01 39.62
N PRO A 143 -0.53 4.83 38.50
CA PRO A 143 0.01 3.54 38.15
C PRO A 143 1.11 3.18 39.14
N ASN A 144 1.28 1.90 39.43
CA ASN A 144 2.39 1.44 40.25
C ASN A 144 3.66 1.47 39.40
N LEU A 145 4.43 2.55 39.50
CA LEU A 145 5.67 2.73 38.74
C LEU A 145 6.79 1.94 39.41
N ILE A 146 7.28 0.91 38.74
CA ILE A 146 8.50 0.21 39.14
C ILE A 146 9.66 0.92 38.45
N PHE A 147 10.37 1.77 39.16
CA PHE A 147 11.61 2.37 38.66
C PHE A 147 12.71 1.29 38.67
N HIS A 148 13.27 0.99 37.51
CA HIS A 148 14.57 0.31 37.43
C HIS A 148 15.61 1.42 37.41
N ASN A 149 16.37 1.54 38.51
CA ASN A 149 17.54 2.39 38.52
C ASN A 149 18.56 1.75 37.58
N GLU A 150 18.61 2.23 36.34
CA GLU A 150 19.78 1.99 35.50
C GLU A 150 20.87 2.91 36.03
N ASP A 151 21.85 2.32 36.71
CA ASP A 151 23.06 3.02 37.13
C ASP A 151 23.76 3.54 35.88
N PHE A 152 23.53 4.82 35.56
CA PHE A 152 24.37 5.55 34.63
C PHE A 152 25.76 5.65 35.26
N SER A 153 26.61 4.67 34.94
CA SER A 153 28.03 4.69 35.27
C SER A 153 28.63 6.00 34.76
N SER A 154 28.86 6.91 35.70
CA SER A 154 29.58 8.16 35.49
C SER A 154 31.00 7.80 35.04
N GLY A 155 31.30 8.06 33.77
CA GLY A 155 32.66 8.08 33.26
C GLY A 155 33.46 9.12 34.05
N ASN A 156 34.31 8.63 34.96
CA ASN A 156 35.31 9.43 35.67
C ASN A 156 36.23 10.08 34.61
N THR A 157 36.05 11.38 34.37
CA THR A 157 37.08 12.22 33.75
C THR A 157 37.76 12.93 34.90
N GLU A 158 38.90 12.41 35.34
CA GLU A 158 39.82 13.11 36.24
C GLU A 158 40.29 14.40 35.54
N SER A 159 39.72 15.54 35.95
CA SER A 159 40.29 16.85 35.72
C SER A 159 41.31 17.13 36.82
N ASN A 160 42.59 16.82 36.56
CA ASN A 160 43.70 17.35 37.34
C ASN A 160 44.07 18.75 36.81
N ASN A 161 43.58 19.76 37.52
CA ASN A 161 44.01 21.16 37.57
C ASN A 161 44.06 21.46 39.09
N ASP A 162 45.04 22.10 39.73
CA ASP A 162 46.10 23.01 39.31
C ASP A 162 47.06 23.18 40.53
N SER A 163 48.32 23.55 40.27
CA SER A 163 49.19 24.41 41.10
C SER A 163 49.42 24.11 42.60
N GLU A 164 50.64 23.63 42.93
CA GLU A 164 51.59 24.32 43.83
C GLU A 164 53.03 23.86 43.54
#